data_AF-A0A2R8C586-F1
#
_entry.id   AF-A0A2R8C586-F1
#
_cell.length_a   1.000
_cell.length_b   1.000
_cell.length_c   1.000
_cell.angle_alpha   90.00
_cell.angle_beta   90.00
_cell.angle_gamma   90.00
#
_symmetry.space_group_name_H-M   'P 1'
#
loop_
_entity.id
_entity.type
_entity.pdbx_description
1 polymer ?
#
loop_
_entity_poly.entity_id
_entity_poly.type
_entity_poly.pdbx_seq_one_letter_code
_entity_poly.pdbx_strand_id
1 'polypeptide(L)' 'MEDIKSFLMSKTIWGAVIAIAPPVAGMFGLTVTGADASEASQHVNSVITAAGGLLAIYGRVKATKSIGI' A
#
# COMPACT_ATOMS: atom_id res chain seq x y z
N MET A 1 24.12 -13.43 -19.03
CA MET A 1 25.04 -12.99 -17.97
C MET A 1 24.86 -11.49 -17.81
N GLU A 2 23.86 -11.10 -17.02
CA GLU A 2 23.76 -9.83 -16.27
C GLU A 2 22.68 -10.08 -15.18
N ASP A 3 22.94 -11.08 -14.34
CA ASP A 3 22.13 -11.48 -13.18
C ASP A 3 22.30 -10.48 -12.01
N ILE A 4 22.32 -9.18 -12.32
CA ILE A 4 22.28 -8.14 -11.29
C ILE A 4 20.81 -7.90 -11.01
N LYS A 5 20.27 -8.66 -10.05
CA LYS A 5 18.93 -8.43 -9.50
C LYS A 5 18.83 -6.94 -9.18
N SER A 6 18.02 -6.21 -9.96
CA SER A 6 17.85 -4.77 -9.84
C SER A 6 17.65 -4.44 -8.36
N PHE A 7 18.48 -3.57 -7.79
CA PHE A 7 18.39 -3.16 -6.38
C PHE A 7 16.96 -2.72 -6.01
N LEU A 8 16.22 -2.22 -7.00
CA LEU A 8 14.81 -1.84 -6.93
C LEU A 8 13.82 -3.02 -6.80
N MET A 9 14.24 -4.27 -7.02
CA MET A 9 13.39 -5.45 -6.86
C MET A 9 13.47 -6.03 -5.43
N SER A 10 14.43 -5.57 -4.62
CA SER A 10 14.58 -6.02 -3.25
C SER A 10 13.60 -5.32 -2.31
N LYS A 11 12.65 -6.09 -1.76
CA LYS A 11 11.71 -5.60 -0.74
C LYS A 11 12.42 -5.05 0.49
N THR A 12 13.61 -5.57 0.81
CA THR A 12 14.45 -5.09 1.92
C THR A 12 14.96 -3.66 1.66
N ILE A 13 15.33 -3.34 0.42
CA ILE A 13 15.82 -2.01 0.05
C ILE A 13 14.68 -1.01 0.14
N TRP A 14 13.49 -1.35 -0.39
CA TRP A 14 12.32 -0.49 -0.24
C TRP A 14 11.88 -0.30 1.21
N GLY A 15 11.93 -1.36 2.02
CA GLY A 15 11.67 -1.26 3.45
C GLY A 15 12.65 -0.31 4.16
N ALA A 16 13.95 -0.42 3.84
CA ALA A 16 14.98 0.47 4.38
C ALA A 16 14.79 1.93 3.94
N VAL A 17 14.45 2.16 2.67
CA VAL A 17 14.13 3.51 2.14
C VAL A 17 12.92 4.11 2.86
N ILE A 18 11.84 3.36 3.04
CA ILE A 18 10.63 3.85 3.74
C ILE A 18 10.92 4.11 5.23
N ALA A 19 11.79 3.33 5.87
CA ALA A 19 12.15 3.55 7.28
C ALA A 19 13.00 4.82 7.47
N ILE A 20 13.85 5.16 6.50
CA ILE A 20 14.77 6.30 6.57
C ILE A 20 14.17 7.57 5.95
N ALA A 21 13.17 7.46 5.08
CA ALA A 21 12.54 8.59 4.42
C ALA A 21 11.91 9.62 5.39
N PRO A 22 11.14 9.23 6.43
CA PRO A 22 10.56 10.19 7.38
C PRO A 22 11.58 11.05 8.15
N PRO A 23 12.64 10.49 8.79
CA PRO A 23 13.63 11.32 9.49
C PRO A 23 14.44 12.18 8.52
N VAL A 24 14.74 11.70 7.30
CA VAL A 24 15.42 12.49 6.26
C VAL A 24 14.53 13.64 5.79
N ALA A 25 13.25 13.40 5.54
CA ALA A 25 12.29 14.46 5.19
C ALA A 25 12.19 15.52 6.30
N GLY A 26 12.20 15.08 7.57
CA GLY A 26 12.26 15.98 8.73
C GLY A 26 13.49 16.89 8.73
N MET A 27 14.65 16.41 8.29
CA MET A 27 15.88 17.22 8.15
C MET A 27 15.77 18.28 7.05
N PHE A 28 14.95 18.07 6.01
CA PHE A 28 14.67 19.04 4.97
C PHE A 28 13.54 20.03 5.33
N GLY A 29 13.06 20.02 6.58
CA GLY A 29 11.98 20.90 7.05
C GLY A 29 10.58 20.41 6.67
N LEU A 30 10.45 19.23 6.06
CA LEU A 30 9.17 18.54 5.88
C LEU A 30 8.88 17.78 7.16
N THR A 31 8.22 18.44 8.11
CA THR A 31 7.76 17.78 9.34
C THR A 31 6.67 16.77 8.97
N VAL A 32 7.07 15.53 8.72
CA VAL A 32 6.13 14.41 8.62
C VAL A 32 5.60 14.15 10.02
N THR A 33 4.41 14.67 10.31
CA THR A 33 3.77 14.52 11.60
C THR A 33 3.08 13.16 11.69
N GLY A 34 2.74 12.72 12.91
CA GLY A 34 1.91 11.53 13.10
C GLY A 34 0.54 11.65 12.42
N ALA A 35 0.04 12.86 12.20
CA ALA A 35 -1.20 13.11 11.47
C ALA A 35 -1.03 12.78 9.97
N ASP A 36 0.09 13.15 9.35
CA ASP A 36 0.36 12.86 7.93
C ASP A 36 0.46 11.35 7.68
N ALA A 37 1.11 10.61 8.60
CA ALA A 37 1.17 9.16 8.54
C ALA A 37 -0.22 8.51 8.70
N SER A 38 -1.07 9.08 9.55
CA SER A 38 -2.45 8.63 9.73
C SER A 38 -3.30 8.88 8.48
N GLU A 39 -3.25 10.08 7.91
CA GLU A 39 -3.96 10.45 6.67
C GLU A 39 -3.53 9.56 5.50
N ALA A 40 -2.22 9.35 5.32
CA ALA A 40 -1.71 8.44 4.28
C ALA A 40 -2.25 7.00 4.46
N SER A 41 -2.28 6.51 5.70
CA SER A 41 -2.85 5.20 6.02
C SER A 41 -4.36 5.14 5.73
N GLN A 42 -5.10 6.20 6.05
CA GLN A 42 -6.53 6.30 5.78
C GLN A 42 -6.82 6.33 4.27
N HIS A 43 -6.03 7.04 3.48
CA HIS A 43 -6.18 7.03 2.02
C HIS A 43 -5.92 5.66 1.42
N VAL A 44 -4.84 4.98 1.84
CA VAL A 44 -4.56 3.60 1.40
C VAL A 44 -5.72 2.67 1.77
N ASN A 45 -6.21 2.76 3.01
CA ASN A 45 -7.34 1.95 3.45
C ASN A 45 -8.63 2.27 2.68
N SER A 46 -8.86 3.54 2.33
CA SER A 46 -10.01 3.96 1.53
C SER A 46 -9.95 3.37 0.12
N VAL A 47 -8.77 3.35 -0.52
CA VAL A 47 -8.58 2.72 -1.83
C VAL A 47 -8.81 1.22 -1.77
N ILE A 48 -8.26 0.53 -0.75
CA ILE A 48 -8.46 -0.90 -0.54
C ILE A 48 -9.95 -1.19 -0.30
N THR A 49 -10.61 -0.39 0.53
CA THR A 49 -12.03 -0.55 0.84
C THR A 49 -12.90 -0.31 -0.38
N ALA A 50 -12.61 0.72 -1.18
CA ALA A 50 -13.31 0.99 -2.42
C ALA A 50 -13.13 -0.15 -3.43
N ALA A 51 -11.91 -0.62 -3.64
CA ALA A 51 -11.62 -1.76 -4.51
C ALA A 51 -12.27 -3.05 -4.00
N GLY A 52 -12.20 -3.31 -2.70
CA GLY A 52 -12.84 -4.44 -2.04
C GLY A 52 -14.36 -4.40 -2.14
N GLY A 53 -14.97 -3.22 -2.01
CA GLY A 53 -16.40 -3.00 -2.22
C GLY A 53 -16.81 -3.26 -3.67
N LEU A 54 -16.04 -2.76 -4.64
CA LEU A 54 -16.27 -3.05 -6.06
C LEU A 54 -16.13 -4.55 -6.37
N LEU A 55 -15.11 -5.21 -5.82
CA LEU A 55 -14.93 -6.66 -5.95
C LEU A 55 -16.04 -7.44 -5.27
N ALA A 56 -16.55 -6.99 -4.12
CA ALA A 56 -17.67 -7.63 -3.43
C ALA A 56 -18.97 -7.50 -4.24
N ILE A 57 -19.23 -6.32 -4.80
CA ILE A 57 -20.38 -6.10 -5.70
C ILE A 57 -20.24 -6.98 -6.95
N TYR A 58 -19.06 -7.00 -7.57
CA TYR A 58 -18.79 -7.85 -8.73
C TYR A 58 -18.95 -9.34 -8.41
N GLY A 59 -18.40 -9.79 -7.27
CA GLY A 59 -18.53 -11.16 -6.78
C GLY A 59 -19.98 -11.55 -6.52
N ARG A 60 -20.77 -10.63 -5.95
CA ARG A 60 -22.21 -10.83 -5.76
C ARG A 60 -22.95 -10.95 -7.09
N VAL A 61 -22.69 -10.07 -8.05
CA VAL A 61 -23.39 -10.07 -9.35
C VAL A 61 -23.00 -11.29 -10.19
N LYS A 62 -21.76 -11.76 -10.08
CA LYS A 62 -21.26 -12.94 -10.81
C LYS A 62 -21.59 -14.27 -10.10
N ALA A 63 -22.06 -14.24 -8.86
CA ALA A 63 -22.44 -15.44 -8.13
C ALA A 63 -23.72 -16.06 -8.70
N THR A 64 -23.58 -16.83 -9.79
CA THR A 64 -24.65 -17.63 -10.41
C THR A 64 -24.87 -18.99 -9.71
N LYS A 65 -23.92 -19.43 -8.88
CA LYS A 65 -24.10 -20.62 -8.03
C LYS A 65 -24.32 -20.20 -6.58
N SER A 66 -25.43 -20.65 -6.00
CA SER A 66 -25.64 -20.62 -4.55
C SER A 66 -24.47 -21.31 -3.87
N ILE A 67 -23.87 -20.67 -2.88
CA ILE A 67 -23.14 -21.39 -1.84
C ILE A 67 -24.20 -22.24 -1.13
N GLY A 68 -24.24 -23.52 -1.46
CA GLY A 68 -25.03 -24.50 -0.75
C GLY A 68 -24.34 -24.79 0.57
N ILE A 69 -25.06 -24.60 1.67
CA ILE A 69 -24.83 -25.35 2.91
C ILE A 69 -25.35 -26.78 2.68
#